data_AF-A0A8T2ILD4-F1
#
_entry.id   AF-A0A8T2ILD4-F1
#
_cell.length_a   1.000
_cell.length_b   1.000
_cell.length_c   1.000
_cell.angle_alpha   90.00
_cell.angle_beta   90.00
_cell.angle_gamma   90.00
#
_symmetry.space_group_name_H-M   'P 1'
#
loop_
_entity.id
_entity.type
_entity.pdbx_description
1 polymer ?
#
loop_
_entity_poly.entity_id
_entity_poly.type
_entity_poly.pdbx_seq_one_letter_code
_entity_poly.pdbx_strand_id
1 'polypeptide(L)'
;AEIIPVVSIWPNWGTILAYESVNLTCNVASISQGNVIYTWYRDHHNLHFHEQKLVIGFAEEEDIGNYQCQAGTSNFSEPVRIEVSGGE
;
A
#
# COMPACT_ATOMS: atom_id res chain seq x y z
N ALA A 1 -14.67 17.47 7.33
CA ALA A 1 -13.78 16.42 7.86
C ALA A 1 -13.20 15.71 6.66
N GLU A 2 -11.88 15.77 6.51
CA GLU A 2 -11.21 15.03 5.44
C GLU A 2 -11.08 13.58 5.85
N ILE A 3 -11.30 12.67 4.92
CA ILE A 3 -11.08 11.24 5.15
C ILE A 3 -9.68 10.93 4.64
N ILE A 4 -8.82 10.45 5.54
CA ILE A 4 -7.44 10.08 5.25
C ILE A 4 -7.31 8.59 5.56
N PRO A 5 -7.07 7.74 4.55
CA PRO A 5 -6.84 6.32 4.77
C PRO A 5 -5.46 6.08 5.39
N VAL A 6 -5.29 4.91 5.99
CA VAL A 6 -4.07 4.48 6.67
C VAL A 6 -3.61 3.17 6.05
N VAL A 7 -2.38 3.14 5.55
CA VAL A 7 -1.75 1.92 5.05
C VAL A 7 -1.20 1.12 6.22
N SER A 8 -1.52 -0.17 6.28
CA SER A 8 -0.96 -1.11 7.25
C SER A 8 -0.22 -2.22 6.52
N ILE A 9 1.01 -2.49 6.94
CA ILE A 9 1.86 -3.53 6.36
C ILE A 9 1.77 -4.78 7.23
N TRP A 10 1.58 -5.94 6.60
CA TRP A 10 1.70 -7.23 7.24
C TRP A 10 2.54 -8.19 6.40
N PRO A 11 3.63 -8.73 6.94
CA PRO A 11 4.20 -8.48 8.28
C PRO A 11 4.83 -7.09 8.44
N ASN A 12 4.89 -6.54 9.66
CA ASN A 12 5.30 -5.16 9.93
C ASN A 12 6.83 -4.93 9.95
N TRP A 13 7.58 -5.68 9.14
CA TRP A 13 9.04 -5.59 9.11
C TRP A 13 9.48 -4.26 8.50
N GLY A 14 10.53 -3.65 9.07
CA GLY A 14 11.11 -2.42 8.51
C GLY A 14 11.79 -2.63 7.15
N THR A 15 12.18 -3.86 6.84
CA THR A 15 12.78 -4.26 5.57
C THR A 15 12.29 -5.65 5.22
N ILE A 16 11.88 -5.86 3.97
CA ILE A 16 11.37 -7.12 3.44
C ILE A 16 12.55 -7.90 2.86
N LEU A 17 12.65 -9.21 3.12
CA LEU A 17 13.67 -10.00 2.43
C LEU A 17 13.26 -10.22 0.98
N ALA A 18 14.22 -10.22 0.05
CA ALA A 18 13.88 -10.52 -1.35
C ALA A 18 13.17 -11.87 -1.44
N TYR A 19 12.21 -11.96 -2.36
CA TYR A 19 11.41 -13.15 -2.60
C TYR A 19 10.40 -13.49 -1.49
N GLU A 20 10.34 -12.70 -0.42
CA GLU A 20 9.25 -12.78 0.55
C GLU A 20 8.00 -12.04 0.07
N SER A 21 6.87 -12.39 0.68
CA SER A 21 5.58 -11.79 0.40
C SER A 21 5.21 -10.77 1.46
N VAL A 22 4.74 -9.59 1.04
CA VAL A 22 4.18 -8.58 1.93
C VAL A 22 2.76 -8.20 1.52
N ASN A 23 1.94 -7.87 2.51
CA ASN A 23 0.59 -7.40 2.30
C ASN A 23 0.47 -5.95 2.78
N LEU A 24 0.04 -5.06 1.90
CA LEU A 24 -0.35 -3.71 2.25
C LEU A 24 -1.87 -3.63 2.26
N THR A 25 -2.45 -3.16 3.35
CA THR A 25 -3.90 -2.98 3.50
C THR A 25 -4.22 -1.50 3.66
N CYS A 26 -5.13 -0.98 2.84
CA CYS A 26 -5.64 0.37 2.97
C CYS A 26 -6.85 0.39 3.91
N ASN A 27 -6.69 0.95 5.11
CA ASN A 27 -7.74 1.05 6.11
C ASN A 27 -8.35 2.45 6.11
N VAL A 28 -9.67 2.55 6.21
CA VAL A 28 -10.36 3.84 6.30
C VAL A 28 -11.34 3.85 7.47
N ALA A 29 -11.27 4.89 8.30
CA ALA A 29 -11.95 4.91 9.59
C ALA A 29 -13.48 4.88 9.49
N SER A 30 -14.06 5.43 8.43
CA SER A 30 -15.51 5.43 8.18
C SER A 30 -15.80 6.08 6.82
N ILE A 31 -15.66 5.34 5.72
CA ILE A 31 -16.47 5.64 4.53
C ILE A 31 -17.59 4.62 4.59
N SER A 32 -18.80 5.13 4.82
CA SER A 32 -20.07 4.43 4.66
C SER A 32 -19.95 3.23 3.73
N GLN A 33 -20.01 2.04 4.34
CA GLN A 33 -20.34 0.67 3.89
C GLN A 33 -20.83 0.43 2.44
N GLY A 34 -20.30 1.18 1.48
CA GLY A 34 -20.52 1.08 0.05
C GLY A 34 -19.26 0.53 -0.62
N ASN A 35 -19.39 0.18 -1.89
CA ASN A 35 -18.31 -0.37 -2.69
C ASN A 35 -17.24 0.70 -2.96
N VAL A 36 -16.36 0.93 -1.99
CA VAL A 36 -15.25 1.90 -2.08
C VAL A 36 -14.16 1.28 -2.94
N ILE A 37 -13.80 2.00 -4.00
CA ILE A 37 -12.66 1.64 -4.85
C ILE A 37 -11.39 2.16 -4.20
N TYR A 38 -10.41 1.28 -4.01
CA TYR A 38 -9.14 1.62 -3.38
C TYR A 38 -8.05 1.70 -4.44
N THR A 39 -7.50 2.88 -4.69
CA THR A 39 -6.43 3.04 -5.68
C THR A 39 -5.09 3.11 -4.99
N TRP A 40 -4.13 2.29 -5.45
CA TRP A 40 -2.76 2.27 -4.94
C TRP A 40 -1.81 3.08 -5.81
N TYR A 41 -0.85 3.70 -5.15
CA TYR A 41 0.19 4.51 -5.75
C TYR A 41 1.56 4.10 -5.22
N ARG A 42 2.57 4.12 -6.09
CA ARG A 42 3.99 3.93 -5.75
C ARG A 42 4.77 5.12 -6.28
N ASP A 43 5.43 5.86 -5.39
CA ASP A 43 6.20 7.07 -5.73
C ASP A 43 5.40 8.07 -6.59
N HIS A 44 4.15 8.30 -6.19
CA HIS A 44 3.16 9.14 -6.89
C HIS A 44 2.69 8.61 -8.26
N HIS A 45 3.12 7.42 -8.67
CA HIS A 45 2.62 6.74 -9.85
C HIS A 45 1.44 5.83 -9.50
N ASN A 46 0.38 5.86 -10.31
CA ASN A 46 -0.79 5.01 -10.11
C ASN A 46 -0.47 3.56 -10.54
N LEU A 47 -0.69 2.59 -9.65
CA LEU A 47 -0.44 1.17 -9.93
C LEU A 47 -1.58 0.51 -10.72
N HIS A 48 -2.66 1.24 -11.01
CA HIS A 48 -3.90 0.74 -11.61
C HIS A 48 -4.49 -0.47 -10.87
N PHE A 49 -4.24 -0.52 -9.56
CA PHE A 49 -4.69 -1.58 -8.68
C PHE A 49 -5.79 -1.04 -7.75
N HIS A 50 -6.95 -1.69 -7.78
CA HIS A 50 -8.22 -1.15 -7.30
C HIS A 50 -8.80 -1.84 -6.04
N GLU A 51 -8.02 -2.72 -5.41
CA GLU A 51 -8.46 -3.50 -4.24
C GLU A 51 -7.94 -2.92 -2.92
N GLN A 52 -8.65 -3.21 -1.83
CA GLN A 52 -8.26 -2.77 -0.48
C GLN A 52 -6.89 -3.33 -0.05
N LYS A 53 -6.51 -4.50 -0.56
CA LYS A 53 -5.30 -5.21 -0.17
C LYS A 53 -4.39 -5.38 -1.39
N LEU A 54 -3.22 -4.76 -1.35
CA LEU A 54 -2.14 -4.97 -2.32
C LEU A 54 -1.21 -6.05 -1.79
N VAL A 55 -0.95 -7.07 -2.61
CA VAL A 55 -0.04 -8.18 -2.28
C VAL A 55 1.17 -8.11 -3.18
N ILE A 56 2.34 -7.90 -2.60
CA ILE A 56 3.62 -8.07 -3.28
C ILE A 56 4.04 -9.51 -2.98
N GLY A 57 3.88 -10.40 -3.96
CA GLY A 57 4.09 -11.83 -3.76
C GLY A 57 5.57 -12.24 -3.71
N PHE A 58 6.41 -11.51 -4.43
CA PHE A 58 7.83 -11.78 -4.59
C PHE A 58 8.54 -10.43 -4.61
N ALA A 59 8.98 -9.98 -3.43
CA ALA A 59 9.57 -8.66 -3.30
C ALA A 59 10.92 -8.57 -4.03
N GLU A 60 11.05 -7.60 -4.92
CA GLU A 60 12.27 -7.31 -5.69
C GLU A 60 12.73 -5.86 -5.49
N GLU A 61 13.94 -5.51 -5.94
CA GLU A 61 14.43 -4.12 -5.86
C GLU A 61 13.49 -3.13 -6.59
N GLU A 62 12.78 -3.59 -7.62
CA GLU A 62 11.80 -2.81 -8.37
C GLU A 62 10.53 -2.48 -7.55
N ASP A 63 10.29 -3.20 -6.46
CA ASP A 63 9.17 -2.95 -5.55
C ASP A 63 9.48 -1.92 -4.47
N ILE A 64 10.74 -1.49 -4.35
CA ILE A 64 11.15 -0.44 -3.42
C ILE A 64 10.50 0.88 -3.83
N GLY A 65 9.90 1.57 -2.85
CA GLY A 65 9.23 2.84 -3.10
C GLY A 65 8.31 3.27 -1.98
N ASN A 66 7.72 4.46 -2.13
CA ASN A 66 6.74 4.99 -1.20
C ASN A 66 5.33 4.61 -1.66
N TYR A 67 4.66 3.79 -0.88
CA TYR A 67 3.30 3.33 -1.18
C TYR A 67 2.28 4.21 -0.47
N GLN A 68 1.26 4.60 -1.24
CA GLN A 68 0.11 5.36 -0.75
C GLN A 68 -1.16 4.75 -1.30
N CYS A 69 -2.25 4.89 -0.56
CA CYS A 69 -3.57 4.49 -1.02
C CYS A 69 -4.56 5.66 -0.97
N GLN A 70 -5.58 5.58 -1.80
CA GLN A 70 -6.72 6.48 -1.83
C GLN A 70 -8.00 5.65 -1.85
N ALA A 71 -8.98 6.03 -1.02
CA ALA A 71 -10.27 5.36 -0.90
C ALA A 71 -11.36 6.23 -1.52
N GLY A 72 -11.76 5.93 -2.76
CA GLY A 72 -12.70 6.74 -3.53
C GLY A 72 -12.18 8.17 -3.75
N THR A 73 -12.89 9.17 -3.24
CA THR A 73 -12.51 10.60 -3.31
C THR A 73 -11.83 11.08 -2.02
N SER A 74 -11.25 10.18 -1.21
CA SER A 74 -10.49 10.55 -0.01
C SER A 74 -9.20 11.28 -0.37
N ASN A 75 -8.53 11.84 0.64
CA ASN A 75 -7.12 12.22 0.50
C ASN A 75 -6.24 10.97 0.36
N PHE A 76 -5.00 11.18 -0.08
CA PHE A 76 -3.98 10.14 -0.04
C PHE A 76 -3.65 9.78 1.41
N SER A 77 -3.32 8.50 1.64
CA SER A 77 -2.71 8.09 2.90
C SER A 77 -1.34 8.73 3.09
N GLU A 78 -0.87 8.73 4.33
CA GLU A 78 0.55 8.91 4.61
C GLU A 78 1.38 7.87 3.82
N PRO A 79 2.53 8.27 3.26
CA PRO A 79 3.39 7.36 2.51
C PRO A 79 4.06 6.36 3.45
N VAL A 80 4.09 5.11 3.01
CA VAL A 80 4.80 4.03 3.67
C VAL A 80 5.89 3.51 2.76
N ARG A 81 7.14 3.61 3.20
CA ARG A 81 8.29 3.17 2.41
C ARG A 81 8.46 1.65 2.53
N ILE A 82 8.53 0.99 1.39
CA ILE A 82 8.90 -0.42 1.28
C ILE A 82 10.38 -0.47 0.90
N GLU A 83 11.14 -1.24 1.66
CA GLU A 83 12.55 -1.52 1.39
C GLU A 83 12.74 -3.04 1.29
N VAL A 84 13.53 -3.47 0.31
CA VAL A 84 13.84 -4.88 0.07
C VAL A 84 15.33 -5.08 0.33
N SER A 85 15.67 -6.13 1.08
CA SER A 85 17.05 -6.51 1.38
C SER A 85 17.33 -7.95 0.96
N GLY A 86 18.49 -8.19 0.39
CA GLY A 86 18.98 -9.54 0.09
C GLY A 86 18.78 -9.94 -1.37
N GLY A 87 19.56 -9.35 -2.27
CA GLY A 87 19.93 -9.97 -3.53
C GLY A 87 21.44 -10.22 -3.51
N GLU A 88 21.85 -11.43 -3.12
CA GLU A 88 23.16 -12.00 -3.46
C GLU A 88 22.96 -13.31 -4.21
#